data_AF-A0A3D5I458-F1
#
_entry.id   AF-A0A3D5I458-F1
#
_cell.length_a   1.000
_cell.length_b   1.000
_cell.length_c   1.000
_cell.angle_alpha   90.00
_cell.angle_beta   90.00
_cell.angle_gamma   90.00
#
_symmetry.space_group_name_H-M   'P 1'
#
loop_
_entity.id
_entity.type
_entity.pdbx_description
1 polymer ?
#
loop_
_entity_poly.entity_id
_entity_poly.type
_entity_poly.pdbx_seq_one_letter_code
_entity_poly.pdbx_strand_id
1 'polypeptide(L)'
;IGLPLVVMTPLLALVLGLPASIMPVLTASIAIGSVALMLLGSMAAAIAIGARRASILIAVLILPLAMPVLIFGTAAPLAVLSGDPAFPHLALLSAATLVLLAITPVATAASLRIAAE
;
A
#
# COMPACT_ATOMS: atom_id res chain seq x y z
N ILE A 1 -3.20 -10.58 -3.78
CA ILE A 1 -2.60 -11.02 -2.48
C ILE A 1 -3.27 -10.35 -1.26
N GLY A 2 -3.72 -9.10 -1.33
CA GLY A 2 -4.28 -8.39 -0.17
C GLY A 2 -5.56 -8.95 0.46
N LEU A 3 -6.52 -9.48 -0.32
CA LEU A 3 -7.82 -9.90 0.23
C LEU A 3 -7.71 -11.03 1.28
N PRO A 4 -6.96 -12.14 1.04
CA PRO A 4 -6.70 -13.14 2.08
C PRO A 4 -6.07 -12.57 3.35
N LEU A 5 -5.13 -11.62 3.22
CA LEU A 5 -4.45 -11.01 4.36
C LEU A 5 -5.40 -10.16 5.22
N VAL A 6 -6.29 -9.39 4.60
CA VAL A 6 -7.32 -8.60 5.32
C VAL A 6 -8.24 -9.52 6.12
N VAL A 7 -8.68 -10.64 5.53
CA VAL A 7 -9.55 -11.61 6.20
C VAL A 7 -8.82 -12.34 7.34
N MET A 8 -7.52 -12.61 7.18
CA MET A 8 -6.69 -13.24 8.21
C MET A 8 -6.26 -12.26 9.31
N THR A 9 -6.32 -10.94 9.07
CA THR A 9 -5.91 -9.90 10.03
C THR A 9 -6.53 -10.07 11.42
N PRO A 10 -7.86 -10.26 11.58
CA PRO A 10 -8.43 -10.46 12.90
C PRO A 10 -7.93 -11.73 13.59
N LEU A 11 -7.72 -12.82 12.85
CA LEU A 11 -7.14 -14.05 13.39
C LEU A 11 -5.69 -13.82 13.85
N LEU A 12 -4.88 -13.14 13.04
CA LEU A 12 -3.50 -12.80 13.38
C LEU A 12 -3.42 -11.87 14.60
N ALA A 13 -4.30 -10.89 14.70
CA ALA A 13 -4.36 -9.97 15.83
C ALA A 13 -4.71 -10.70 17.15
N LEU A 14 -5.58 -11.71 17.09
CA LEU A 14 -5.87 -12.59 18.24
C LEU A 14 -4.65 -13.43 18.64
N VAL A 15 -3.96 -14.03 17.65
CA VAL A 15 -2.74 -14.83 17.89
C VAL A 15 -1.62 -13.97 18.49
N LEU A 16 -1.52 -12.70 18.09
CA LEU A 16 -0.54 -11.74 18.60
C LEU A 16 -0.95 -11.11 19.94
N GLY A 17 -2.10 -11.49 20.51
CA GLY A 17 -2.58 -10.98 21.80
C GLY A 17 -2.91 -9.49 21.80
N LEU A 18 -3.31 -8.93 20.66
CA LEU A 18 -3.57 -7.50 20.53
C LEU A 18 -4.92 -7.10 21.17
N PRO A 19 -5.03 -5.89 21.74
CA PRO A 19 -6.29 -5.37 22.29
C PRO A 19 -7.40 -5.31 21.23
N ALA A 20 -8.64 -5.61 21.60
CA ALA A 20 -9.78 -5.53 20.66
C ALA A 20 -9.99 -4.12 20.08
N SER A 21 -9.55 -3.07 20.77
CA SER A 21 -9.66 -1.67 20.33
C SER A 21 -8.84 -1.36 19.06
N ILE A 22 -7.76 -2.11 18.79
CA ILE A 22 -6.90 -1.88 17.62
C ILE A 22 -7.42 -2.55 16.36
N MET A 23 -8.24 -3.59 16.50
CA MET A 23 -8.69 -4.43 15.38
C MET A 23 -9.31 -3.67 14.22
N PRO A 24 -10.23 -2.69 14.43
CA PRO A 24 -10.82 -1.97 13.30
C PRO A 24 -9.78 -1.12 12.56
N VAL A 25 -8.87 -0.47 13.28
CA VAL A 25 -7.82 0.39 12.70
C VAL A 25 -6.77 -0.46 11.97
N LEU A 26 -6.36 -1.58 12.55
CA LEU A 26 -5.41 -2.51 11.95
C LEU A 26 -5.98 -3.09 10.65
N THR A 27 -7.22 -3.56 10.68
CA THR A 27 -7.90 -4.13 9.50
C THR A 27 -8.06 -3.09 8.41
N ALA A 28 -8.47 -1.86 8.76
CA ALA A 28 -8.58 -0.76 7.80
C ALA A 28 -7.22 -0.38 7.19
N SER A 29 -6.16 -0.30 8.01
CA SER A 29 -4.81 0.03 7.56
C SER A 29 -4.27 -1.02 6.59
N ILE A 30 -4.46 -2.31 6.89
CA ILE A 30 -4.05 -3.39 6.00
C ILE A 30 -4.88 -3.40 4.72
N ALA A 31 -6.20 -3.15 4.78
CA ALA A 31 -7.05 -3.10 3.60
C ALA A 31 -6.62 -1.98 2.64
N ILE A 32 -6.46 -0.75 3.15
CA ILE A 32 -6.05 0.41 2.35
C ILE A 32 -4.61 0.23 1.84
N GLY A 33 -3.68 -0.15 2.72
CA GLY A 33 -2.29 -0.39 2.35
C GLY A 33 -2.13 -1.49 1.31
N SER A 34 -2.95 -2.54 1.38
CA SER A 34 -2.95 -3.60 0.36
C SER A 34 -3.35 -3.09 -1.01
N VAL A 35 -4.36 -2.22 -1.11
CA VAL A 35 -4.78 -1.60 -2.38
C VAL A 35 -3.64 -0.74 -2.94
N ALA A 36 -3.01 0.08 -2.10
CA ALA A 36 -1.87 0.90 -2.50
C ALA A 36 -0.70 0.05 -3.05
N LEU A 37 -0.35 -1.03 -2.36
CA LEU A 37 0.72 -1.93 -2.79
C LEU A 37 0.37 -2.71 -4.07
N MET A 38 -0.90 -3.07 -4.28
CA MET A 38 -1.35 -3.66 -5.54
C MET A 38 -1.17 -2.70 -6.72
N LEU A 39 -1.54 -1.43 -6.55
CA LEU A 39 -1.39 -0.39 -7.56
C LEU A 39 0.08 -0.13 -7.89
N LEU A 40 0.96 -0.14 -6.89
CA LEU A 40 2.40 -0.06 -7.09
C LEU A 40 2.94 -1.30 -7.81
N GLY A 41 2.51 -2.49 -7.41
CA GLY A 41 2.91 -3.74 -8.05
C GLY A 41 2.48 -3.86 -9.51
N SER A 42 1.27 -3.41 -9.84
CA SER A 42 0.79 -3.39 -11.24
C SER A 42 1.60 -2.41 -12.10
N MET A 43 1.90 -1.22 -11.56
CA MET A 43 2.75 -0.24 -12.23
C MET A 43 4.18 -0.78 -12.42
N ALA A 44 4.74 -1.44 -11.40
CA ALA A 44 6.05 -2.11 -11.46
C ALA A 44 6.12 -3.11 -12.61
N ALA A 45 5.10 -3.97 -12.70
CA ALA A 45 5.02 -5.02 -13.70
C ALA A 45 4.95 -4.44 -15.12
N ALA A 46 4.16 -3.38 -15.33
CA ALA A 46 4.08 -2.72 -16.64
C ALA A 46 5.39 -2.04 -17.05
N ILE A 47 6.08 -1.36 -16.12
CA ILE A 47 7.40 -0.77 -16.37
C ILE A 47 8.43 -1.87 -16.67
N ALA A 48 8.35 -3.02 -15.99
CA ALA A 48 9.24 -4.17 -16.22
C ALA A 48 9.18 -4.69 -17.66
N ILE A 49 8.00 -4.63 -18.29
CA ILE A 49 7.80 -5.11 -19.66
C ILE A 49 8.31 -4.08 -20.69
N GLY A 50 8.15 -2.78 -20.42
CA GLY A 50 8.48 -1.71 -21.40
C GLY A 50 9.88 -1.10 -21.34
N ALA A 51 10.65 -1.29 -20.26
CA ALA A 51 11.93 -0.59 -20.08
C ALA A 51 13.16 -1.52 -20.18
N ARG A 52 14.09 -1.19 -21.09
CA ARG A 52 15.40 -1.88 -21.25
C ARG A 52 16.30 -1.82 -20.00
N ARG A 53 16.00 -0.93 -19.04
CA ARG A 53 16.64 -0.80 -17.71
C ARG A 53 15.60 -0.77 -16.57
N ALA A 54 14.54 -1.57 -16.69
CA ALA A 54 13.40 -1.52 -15.78
C ALA A 54 13.77 -1.67 -14.31
N SER A 55 14.72 -2.54 -13.97
CA SER A 55 15.08 -2.84 -12.57
C SER A 55 15.56 -1.61 -11.77
N ILE A 56 16.31 -0.70 -12.39
CA ILE A 56 16.81 0.52 -11.72
C ILE A 56 15.67 1.55 -11.56
N LEU A 57 14.87 1.75 -12.60
CA LEU A 57 13.71 2.66 -12.57
C LEU A 57 12.66 2.21 -11.56
N ILE A 58 12.40 0.90 -11.49
CA ILE A 58 11.48 0.28 -10.53
C ILE A 58 11.95 0.55 -9.10
N ALA A 59 13.23 0.30 -8.78
CA ALA A 59 13.74 0.52 -7.42
C ALA A 59 13.72 2.01 -7.04
N VAL A 60 14.13 2.89 -7.94
CA VAL A 60 14.19 4.35 -7.70
C VAL A 60 12.80 4.97 -7.55
N LEU A 61 11.79 4.47 -8.26
CA LEU A 61 10.44 5.04 -8.24
C LEU A 61 9.54 4.40 -7.19
N ILE A 62 9.56 3.07 -7.07
CA ILE A 62 8.60 2.35 -6.21
C ILE A 62 8.99 2.45 -4.76
N LEU A 63 10.28 2.37 -4.42
CA LEU A 63 10.72 2.45 -3.03
C LEU A 63 10.25 3.75 -2.35
N PRO A 64 10.46 4.96 -2.90
CA PRO A 64 9.99 6.19 -2.25
C PRO A 64 8.46 6.28 -2.19
N LEU A 65 7.73 5.71 -3.16
CA LEU A 65 6.26 5.71 -3.15
C LEU A 65 5.67 4.66 -2.19
N ALA A 66 6.38 3.55 -1.95
CA ALA A 66 5.97 2.53 -0.99
C ALA A 66 6.19 3.00 0.45
N MET A 67 7.22 3.81 0.72
CA MET A 67 7.52 4.34 2.05
C MET A 67 6.33 5.00 2.75
N PRO A 68 5.62 6.00 2.16
CA PRO A 68 4.49 6.63 2.84
C PRO A 68 3.36 5.64 3.16
N VAL A 69 3.13 4.66 2.29
CA VAL A 69 2.13 3.61 2.54
C VAL A 69 2.52 2.76 3.75
N LEU A 70 3.80 2.36 3.84
CA LEU A 70 4.31 1.56 4.96
C LEU A 70 4.35 2.36 6.25
N ILE A 71 4.76 3.63 6.19
CA ILE A 71 4.84 4.53 7.35
C ILE A 71 3.44 4.73 7.94
N PHE A 72 2.47 5.20 7.14
CA PHE A 72 1.13 5.50 7.68
C PHE A 72 0.31 4.25 7.98
N GLY A 73 0.51 3.16 7.23
CA GLY A 73 -0.16 1.88 7.47
C GLY A 73 0.27 1.19 8.76
N THR A 74 1.50 1.42 9.21
CA THR A 74 2.00 0.91 10.51
C THR A 74 1.79 1.90 11.64
N ALA A 75 1.90 3.20 11.38
CA ALA A 75 1.70 4.24 12.39
C ALA A 75 0.25 4.33 12.90
N ALA A 76 -0.75 4.08 12.06
CA ALA A 76 -2.15 4.10 12.47
C ALA A 76 -2.49 3.11 13.62
N PRO A 77 -2.19 1.80 13.52
CA PRO A 77 -2.41 0.87 14.62
C PRO A 77 -1.50 1.17 15.83
N LEU A 78 -0.25 1.60 15.61
CA LEU A 78 0.65 1.99 16.72
C LEU A 78 0.13 3.18 17.52
N ALA A 79 -0.48 4.18 16.86
CA ALA A 79 -1.12 5.31 17.53
C ALA A 79 -2.21 4.85 18.51
N VAL A 80 -3.03 3.86 18.12
CA VAL A 80 -4.05 3.29 19.02
C VAL A 80 -3.44 2.63 20.25
N LEU A 81 -2.30 1.93 20.10
CA LEU A 81 -1.60 1.33 21.24
C LEU A 81 -1.04 2.39 22.20
N SER A 82 -0.61 3.54 21.67
CA SER A 82 -0.11 4.67 22.46
C SER A 82 -1.22 5.56 23.06
N GLY A 83 -2.49 5.28 22.76
CA GLY A 83 -3.63 6.12 23.18
C GLY A 83 -3.83 7.38 22.32
N ASP A 84 -3.14 7.49 21.20
CA ASP A 84 -3.22 8.59 20.25
C ASP A 84 -4.30 8.36 19.18
N PRO A 85 -4.81 9.44 18.55
CA PRO A 85 -5.79 9.31 17.48
C PRO A 85 -5.19 8.67 16.21
N ALA A 86 -5.81 7.59 15.73
CA ALA A 86 -5.40 6.92 14.48
C ALA A 86 -5.88 7.62 13.20
N PHE A 87 -6.88 8.49 13.31
CA PHE A 87 -7.54 9.11 12.15
C PHE A 87 -6.57 9.87 11.22
N PRO A 88 -5.63 10.72 11.71
CA PRO A 88 -4.71 11.44 10.83
C PRO A 88 -3.84 10.50 9.98
N HIS A 89 -3.37 9.40 10.57
CA HIS A 89 -2.55 8.41 9.88
C HIS A 89 -3.35 7.67 8.81
N LEU A 90 -4.59 7.25 9.12
CA LEU A 90 -5.49 6.64 8.14
C LEU A 90 -5.87 7.58 7.00
N ALA A 91 -6.07 8.87 7.29
CA ALA A 91 -6.36 9.88 6.29
C ALA A 91 -5.19 10.05 5.32
N LEU A 92 -3.95 10.14 5.83
CA LEU A 92 -2.75 10.23 4.99
C LEU A 92 -2.50 8.97 4.17
N LEU A 93 -2.71 7.78 4.76
CA LEU A 93 -2.64 6.52 4.03
C LEU A 93 -3.66 6.46 2.89
N SER A 94 -4.90 6.89 3.15
CA SER A 94 -5.97 6.94 2.16
C SER A 94 -5.65 7.94 1.05
N ALA A 95 -5.16 9.13 1.41
CA ALA A 95 -4.74 10.15 0.45
C ALA A 95 -3.62 9.64 -0.47
N ALA A 96 -2.58 9.01 0.10
CA ALA A 96 -1.51 8.39 -0.68
C ALA A 96 -2.05 7.30 -1.63
N THR A 97 -2.98 6.49 -1.14
CA THR A 97 -3.63 5.44 -1.96
C THR A 97 -4.44 6.02 -3.12
N LEU A 98 -5.16 7.12 -2.90
CA LEU A 98 -5.90 7.82 -3.95
C LEU A 98 -4.99 8.44 -5.00
N VAL A 99 -3.85 9.01 -4.59
CA VAL A 99 -2.82 9.48 -5.52
C VAL A 99 -2.29 8.33 -6.36
N LEU A 100 -1.96 7.20 -5.74
CA LEU A 100 -1.54 5.99 -6.45
C LEU A 100 -2.62 5.53 -7.43
N LEU A 101 -3.89 5.54 -7.03
CA LEU A 101 -5.01 5.15 -7.88
C LEU A 101 -5.14 6.05 -9.11
N ALA A 102 -4.85 7.35 -8.98
CA ALA A 102 -4.89 8.29 -10.10
C ALA A 102 -3.70 8.12 -11.06
N ILE A 103 -2.49 7.92 -10.54
CA ILE A 103 -1.26 7.86 -11.37
C ILE A 103 -1.04 6.48 -12.00
N THR A 104 -1.39 5.39 -11.31
CA THR A 104 -1.08 4.02 -11.73
C THR A 104 -1.67 3.68 -13.10
N PRO A 105 -2.96 3.96 -13.42
CA PRO A 105 -3.52 3.62 -14.73
C PRO A 105 -2.80 4.32 -15.88
N VAL A 106 -2.47 5.61 -15.71
CA VAL A 106 -1.78 6.41 -16.73
C VAL A 106 -0.36 5.90 -16.94
N ALA A 107 0.39 5.67 -15.86
CA ALA A 107 1.75 5.16 -15.91
C ALA A 107 1.82 3.74 -16.52
N THR A 108 0.87 2.88 -16.15
CA THR A 108 0.74 1.51 -16.67
C THR A 108 0.46 1.53 -18.17
N ALA A 109 -0.51 2.34 -18.62
CA ALA A 109 -0.86 2.45 -20.04
C ALA A 109 0.30 3.01 -20.88
N ALA A 110 1.00 4.04 -20.40
CA ALA A 110 2.16 4.61 -21.09
C ALA A 110 3.30 3.57 -21.24
N SER A 111 3.55 2.80 -20.19
CA SER A 111 4.60 1.76 -20.18
C SER A 111 4.29 0.61 -21.13
N LEU A 112 3.03 0.18 -21.18
CA LEU A 112 2.58 -0.87 -22.12
C LEU A 112 2.64 -0.40 -23.58
N ARG A 113 2.34 0.88 -23.86
CA ARG A 113 2.46 1.42 -25.22
C ARG A 113 3.91 1.40 -25.71
N ILE A 114 4.85 1.85 -24.86
CA ILE A 114 6.28 1.81 -25.18
C ILE A 114 6.77 0.37 -25.37
N ALA A 115 6.22 -0.59 -24.61
CA ALA A 115 6.58 -2.00 -24.76
C ALA A 115 6.07 -2.64 -26.06
N ALA A 116 4.97 -2.11 -26.62
CA ALA A 116 4.33 -2.62 -27.82
C ALA A 116 4.88 -2.00 -29.12
N GLU A 117 5.66 -0.92 -29.01
CA GLU A 117 6.45 -0.31 -30.09
C GLU A 117 7.81 -1.01 -30.24
#